data_AF-A0A6C0PB62-F1
#
_entry.id   AF-A0A6C0PB62-F1
#
_cell.length_a   1.000
_cell.length_b   1.000
_cell.length_c   1.000
_cell.angle_alpha   90.00
_cell.angle_beta   90.00
_cell.angle_gamma   90.00
#
_symmetry.space_group_name_H-M   'P 1'
#
loop_
_entity.id
_entity.type
_entity.pdbx_description
1 polymer ?
#
loop_
_entity_poly.entity_id
_entity_poly.type
_entity_poly.pdbx_seq_one_letter_code
_entity_poly.pdbx_strand_id
1 'polypeptide(L)'
;MALFHGNGNPIRDQKDQYFRSNTKLQAGTHDSPGEKFLIDPRLKRLFRYHFGGDGYVVIPKGRVIAPATDVFDNPNKPGQVKDFDTNAWVPVITLANGGVDVTETGKTGAQHTRQANRPIGVAYGNLYEQFVDGFNGMQPTVENEIYIELPYIPLKADAEEVEWGSFYDADPTRPAQPGDYVMSDTVGRVIKADFDKLREDIADAADLAELKVALTEMSRLGEQSFGQIWAVETPIKDGSAPTGWLKWVQWSQEDMRSDDKWINNSGFRPEDIGTQDGFPGYPYERTYNNMDIATGKYQPKGIPGLTNGANIEVSYTNEVIGMVNAGQSGRHDFRLLHLPAIEGSAVIKAGNTTLDTDTAKPSHIVYINYELGLVVVNVDNTAGSAPIAVTATYKATGQIPGIPTGWDFKGSIGAVRILLHK
;
A
#
# COMPACT_ATOMS: atom_id res chain seq x y z
N MET A 1 -24.64 20.09 21.95
CA MET A 1 -24.78 19.13 20.83
C MET A 1 -23.62 19.38 19.88
N ALA A 2 -22.61 18.52 19.90
CA ALA A 2 -21.46 18.63 19.01
C ALA A 2 -21.88 18.09 17.63
N LEU A 3 -22.04 19.00 16.66
CA LEU A 3 -22.28 18.67 15.27
C LEU A 3 -21.05 17.95 14.72
N PHE A 4 -21.20 16.67 14.42
CA PHE A 4 -20.21 15.89 13.67
C PHE A 4 -20.13 16.48 12.27
N HIS A 5 -19.12 17.33 12.05
CA HIS A 5 -18.69 17.69 10.70
C HIS A 5 -18.28 16.40 10.00
N GLY A 6 -19.03 16.06 8.96
CA GLY A 6 -18.63 15.04 8.02
C GLY A 6 -17.30 15.38 7.38
N ASN A 7 -16.29 14.54 7.60
CA ASN A 7 -15.04 14.64 6.86
C ASN A 7 -15.33 14.42 5.37
N GLY A 8 -15.28 15.49 4.58
CA GLY A 8 -15.44 15.47 3.11
C GLY A 8 -14.22 14.93 2.35
N ASN A 9 -13.20 14.48 3.08
CA ASN A 9 -12.02 13.82 2.53
C ASN A 9 -12.22 12.29 2.59
N PRO A 10 -11.55 11.49 1.72
CA PRO A 10 -11.44 10.06 1.96
C PRO A 10 -10.97 9.88 3.41
N ILE A 11 -11.74 9.21 4.28
CA ILE A 11 -11.26 8.95 5.66
C ILE A 11 -10.03 8.09 5.46
N ARG A 12 -8.90 8.72 5.76
CA ARG A 12 -7.59 8.10 5.72
C ARG A 12 -7.57 7.08 6.83
N ASP A 13 -6.93 5.95 6.57
CA ASP A 13 -6.61 5.02 7.62
C ASP A 13 -5.85 5.80 8.71
N GLN A 14 -6.35 5.72 9.94
CA GLN A 14 -5.64 6.21 11.10
C GLN A 14 -5.10 5.00 11.84
N LYS A 15 -4.04 5.19 12.61
CA LYS A 15 -3.43 4.12 13.41
C LYS A 15 -4.44 3.42 14.35
N ASP A 16 -5.52 4.10 14.70
CA ASP A 16 -6.59 3.55 15.53
C ASP A 16 -7.76 2.97 14.72
N GLN A 17 -7.89 3.28 13.42
CA GLN A 17 -9.00 2.90 12.56
C GLN A 17 -8.55 2.66 11.12
N TYR A 18 -8.54 1.38 10.72
CA TYR A 18 -8.29 0.94 9.35
C TYR A 18 -9.58 0.57 8.66
N PHE A 19 -9.74 1.08 7.45
CA PHE A 19 -10.85 0.78 6.55
C PHE A 19 -10.43 -0.15 5.41
N ARG A 20 -9.11 -0.37 5.22
CA ARG A 20 -8.55 -1.23 4.17
C ARG A 20 -7.60 -2.27 4.78
N SER A 21 -7.67 -3.50 4.28
CA SER A 21 -6.82 -4.62 4.71
C SER A 21 -6.47 -5.53 3.53
N ASN A 22 -5.50 -6.43 3.72
CA ASN A 22 -5.19 -7.48 2.76
C ASN A 22 -6.31 -8.54 2.75
N THR A 23 -7.40 -8.26 2.03
CA THR A 23 -8.62 -9.07 2.04
C THR A 23 -8.46 -10.43 1.36
N LYS A 24 -7.49 -10.59 0.44
CA LYS A 24 -7.31 -11.79 -0.39
C LYS A 24 -5.96 -12.50 -0.19
N LEU A 25 -5.50 -12.61 1.05
CA LEU A 25 -4.25 -13.32 1.35
C LEU A 25 -4.31 -14.80 0.91
N GLN A 26 -5.40 -15.51 1.19
CA GLN A 26 -5.57 -16.90 0.77
C GLN A 26 -6.18 -16.94 -0.62
N ALA A 27 -5.42 -17.44 -1.59
CA ALA A 27 -5.87 -17.62 -2.97
C ALA A 27 -6.23 -19.08 -3.29
N GLY A 28 -5.86 -20.03 -2.41
CA GLY A 28 -6.28 -21.44 -2.45
C GLY A 28 -6.47 -22.02 -1.06
N THR A 29 -7.37 -23.00 -0.91
CA THR A 29 -7.73 -23.59 0.40
C THR A 29 -6.92 -24.84 0.70
N HIS A 30 -6.46 -24.97 1.94
CA HIS A 30 -5.92 -26.20 2.51
C HIS A 30 -6.21 -26.22 4.02
N ASP A 31 -6.03 -27.37 4.67
CA ASP A 31 -6.12 -27.48 6.12
C ASP A 31 -4.91 -26.80 6.77
N SER A 32 -5.17 -25.96 7.76
CA SER A 32 -4.15 -25.29 8.58
C SER A 32 -4.05 -25.96 9.95
N PRO A 33 -2.83 -26.14 10.52
CA PRO A 33 -2.66 -26.69 11.85
C PRO A 33 -3.29 -25.77 12.92
N GLY A 34 -4.38 -26.23 13.52
CA GLY A 34 -5.12 -25.53 14.58
C GLY A 34 -4.64 -25.84 15.99
N GLU A 35 -3.33 -25.72 16.24
CA GLU A 35 -2.77 -25.94 17.58
C GLU A 35 -2.85 -24.66 18.44
N LYS A 36 -2.89 -24.83 19.77
CA LYS A 36 -2.84 -23.70 20.69
C LYS A 36 -1.42 -23.14 20.70
N PHE A 37 -1.24 -21.96 20.14
CA PHE A 37 -0.03 -21.16 20.33
C PHE A 37 -0.33 -19.89 21.13
N LEU A 38 0.67 -19.42 21.87
CA LEU A 38 0.64 -18.09 22.47
C LEU A 38 1.34 -17.09 21.55
N ILE A 39 0.98 -15.82 21.65
CA ILE A 39 1.63 -14.75 20.88
C ILE A 39 2.72 -14.13 21.75
N ASP A 40 3.88 -13.84 21.16
CA ASP A 40 5.01 -13.26 21.90
C ASP A 40 4.58 -11.99 22.64
N PRO A 41 4.61 -12.01 23.99
CA PRO A 41 4.07 -10.91 24.80
C PRO A 41 4.90 -9.64 24.71
N ARG A 42 6.11 -9.70 24.13
CA ARG A 42 7.03 -8.57 24.02
C ARG A 42 6.79 -7.75 22.75
N LEU A 43 6.11 -8.30 21.74
CA LEU A 43 5.91 -7.63 20.45
C LEU A 43 5.25 -6.26 20.61
N LYS A 44 5.67 -5.31 19.77
CA LYS A 44 5.17 -3.94 19.77
C LYS A 44 3.72 -3.90 19.30
N ARG A 45 2.93 -3.02 19.92
CA ARG A 45 1.57 -2.68 19.47
C ARG A 45 1.65 -1.85 18.19
N LEU A 46 1.05 -2.36 17.11
CA LEU A 46 1.08 -1.69 15.80
C LEU A 46 -0.13 -0.77 15.66
N PHE A 47 -1.32 -1.35 15.57
CA PHE A 47 -2.57 -0.61 15.35
C PHE A 47 -3.77 -1.29 15.99
N ARG A 48 -4.91 -0.59 16.07
CA ARG A 48 -6.19 -1.19 16.47
C ARG A 48 -7.03 -1.49 15.24
N TYR A 49 -7.70 -2.63 15.25
CA TYR A 49 -8.54 -3.07 14.13
C TYR A 49 -9.97 -3.32 14.60
N HIS A 50 -10.92 -2.55 14.08
CA HIS A 50 -12.28 -2.46 14.61
C HIS A 50 -13.09 -3.76 14.53
N PHE A 51 -12.71 -4.69 13.66
CA PHE A 51 -13.44 -5.94 13.43
C PHE A 51 -12.95 -7.11 14.31
N GLY A 52 -11.89 -6.93 15.11
CA GLY A 52 -11.31 -8.02 15.92
C GLY A 52 -11.53 -7.92 17.42
N GLY A 53 -12.42 -7.05 17.88
CA GLY A 53 -12.66 -6.80 19.31
C GLY A 53 -11.67 -5.82 19.92
N ASP A 54 -11.65 -5.77 21.26
CA ASP A 54 -10.73 -4.92 22.01
C ASP A 54 -9.32 -5.53 21.98
N GLY A 55 -8.32 -4.73 21.63
CA GLY A 55 -6.92 -5.16 21.58
C GLY A 55 -6.10 -4.47 20.50
N TYR A 56 -4.79 -4.58 20.60
CA TYR A 56 -3.87 -4.11 19.56
C TYR A 56 -3.39 -5.28 18.70
N VAL A 57 -3.33 -5.08 17.38
CA VAL A 57 -2.66 -5.99 16.46
C VAL A 57 -1.15 -5.91 16.70
N VAL A 58 -0.52 -7.07 16.88
CA VAL A 58 0.93 -7.21 17.07
C VAL A 58 1.60 -7.96 15.92
N ILE A 59 0.87 -8.87 15.26
CA ILE A 59 1.30 -9.51 14.02
C ILE A 59 0.19 -9.30 12.98
N PRO A 60 0.41 -8.41 12.00
CA PRO A 60 -0.55 -8.15 10.94
C PRO A 60 -0.68 -9.34 10.00
N LYS A 61 -1.87 -9.45 9.38
CA LYS A 61 -2.15 -10.42 8.33
C LYS A 61 -1.10 -10.37 7.21
N GLY A 62 -0.67 -11.55 6.76
CA GLY A 62 0.29 -11.71 5.66
C GLY A 62 1.76 -11.64 6.07
N ARG A 63 2.07 -11.46 7.36
CA ARG A 63 3.44 -11.53 7.87
C ARG A 63 3.88 -12.97 8.08
N VAL A 64 5.15 -13.25 7.79
CA VAL A 64 5.81 -14.52 8.06
C VAL A 64 6.03 -14.67 9.56
N ILE A 65 5.68 -15.83 10.07
CA ILE A 65 5.72 -16.15 11.49
C ILE A 65 6.61 -17.36 11.75
N ALA A 66 7.15 -17.41 12.96
CA ALA A 66 8.08 -18.42 13.43
C ALA A 66 7.79 -18.73 14.91
N PRO A 67 8.06 -19.96 15.37
CA PRO A 67 8.18 -20.25 16.79
C PRO A 67 9.30 -19.39 17.38
N ALA A 68 9.06 -18.80 18.54
CA ALA A 68 10.10 -18.11 19.28
C ALA A 68 11.18 -19.13 19.71
N THR A 69 12.45 -18.72 19.68
CA THR A 69 13.58 -19.49 20.20
C THR A 69 14.08 -18.92 21.53
N ASP A 70 13.55 -17.76 21.93
CA ASP A 70 13.96 -17.03 23.11
C ASP A 70 13.62 -17.75 24.42
N VAL A 71 14.44 -17.50 25.43
CA VAL A 71 14.11 -17.88 26.81
C VAL A 71 13.28 -16.76 27.44
N PHE A 72 12.00 -17.07 27.72
CA PHE A 72 11.09 -16.15 28.42
C PHE A 72 11.23 -16.30 29.94
N ASP A 73 10.60 -17.34 30.51
CA ASP A 73 10.53 -17.54 31.96
C ASP A 73 11.38 -18.74 32.45
N ASN A 74 11.65 -19.70 31.56
CA ASN A 74 12.32 -20.96 31.94
C ASN A 74 13.45 -21.31 30.95
N PRO A 75 14.71 -21.32 31.40
CA PRO A 75 15.87 -21.69 30.57
C PRO A 75 15.79 -23.09 29.94
N ASN A 76 15.05 -24.01 30.57
CA ASN A 76 14.91 -25.38 30.07
C ASN A 76 13.80 -25.53 29.03
N LYS A 77 13.06 -24.46 28.73
CA LYS A 77 11.92 -24.44 27.80
C LYS A 77 11.97 -23.20 26.90
N PRO A 78 13.00 -23.08 26.03
CA PRO A 78 13.07 -21.98 25.07
C PRO A 78 11.83 -21.99 24.17
N GLY A 79 11.34 -20.81 23.81
CA GLY A 79 10.18 -20.65 22.93
C GLY A 79 8.82 -20.92 23.57
N GLN A 80 8.77 -21.17 24.88
CA GLN A 80 7.53 -21.49 25.57
C GLN A 80 7.24 -20.52 26.71
N VAL A 81 5.96 -20.19 26.86
CA VAL A 81 5.42 -19.40 27.97
C VAL A 81 4.34 -20.23 28.66
N LYS A 82 4.18 -20.00 29.96
CA LYS A 82 3.13 -20.66 30.74
C LYS A 82 1.79 -20.00 30.43
N ASP A 83 0.87 -20.77 29.86
CA ASP A 83 -0.49 -20.32 29.62
C ASP A 83 -1.22 -20.06 30.94
N PHE A 84 -1.94 -18.94 31.00
CA PHE A 84 -2.61 -18.48 32.20
C PHE A 84 -3.73 -19.43 32.63
N ASP A 85 -4.52 -19.93 31.68
CA ASP A 85 -5.70 -20.77 31.97
C ASP A 85 -5.32 -22.22 32.29
N THR A 86 -4.51 -22.84 31.42
CA THR A 86 -4.20 -24.26 31.55
C THR A 86 -3.00 -24.52 32.47
N ASN A 87 -2.26 -23.48 32.84
CA ASN A 87 -1.02 -23.57 33.61
C ASN A 87 0.04 -24.48 32.92
N ALA A 88 -0.14 -24.78 31.63
CA ALA A 88 0.72 -25.61 30.81
C ALA A 88 1.72 -24.73 30.04
N TRP A 89 2.84 -25.34 29.65
CA TRP A 89 3.83 -24.66 28.81
C TRP A 89 3.41 -24.81 27.36
N VAL A 90 3.19 -23.69 26.68
CA VAL A 90 2.66 -23.64 25.33
C VAL A 90 3.69 -22.92 24.43
N PRO A 91 3.89 -23.38 23.18
CA PRO A 91 4.77 -22.71 22.24
C PRO A 91 4.29 -21.28 21.92
N VAL A 92 5.25 -20.39 21.73
CA VAL A 92 5.02 -18.99 21.41
C VAL A 92 5.34 -18.74 19.94
N ILE A 93 4.44 -18.04 19.24
CA ILE A 93 4.65 -17.53 17.89
C ILE A 93 5.11 -16.07 17.95
N THR A 94 6.08 -15.75 17.09
CA THR A 94 6.64 -14.42 16.90
C THR A 94 6.87 -14.15 15.41
N LEU A 95 7.36 -12.95 15.05
CA LEU A 95 7.71 -12.60 13.67
C LEU A 95 8.97 -13.34 13.24
N ALA A 96 8.98 -13.87 12.02
CA ALA A 96 10.19 -14.44 11.45
C ALA A 96 11.24 -13.32 11.22
N ASN A 97 12.50 -13.60 11.51
CA ASN A 97 13.59 -12.61 11.45
C ASN A 97 14.67 -12.92 10.41
N GLY A 98 14.38 -13.80 9.47
CA GLY A 98 15.35 -14.23 8.47
C GLY A 98 16.54 -14.97 9.09
N GLY A 99 16.44 -15.52 10.31
CA GLY A 99 17.54 -16.25 10.94
C GLY A 99 18.67 -15.36 11.43
N VAL A 100 18.37 -14.10 11.76
CA VAL A 100 19.31 -13.14 12.35
C VAL A 100 18.75 -12.63 13.66
N ASP A 101 19.59 -12.40 14.66
CA ASP A 101 19.19 -11.79 15.93
C ASP A 101 18.76 -10.33 15.70
N VAL A 102 17.55 -9.96 16.14
CA VAL A 102 16.99 -8.62 15.94
C VAL A 102 16.73 -7.98 17.30
N THR A 103 17.29 -6.79 17.54
CA THR A 103 17.01 -6.01 18.74
C THR A 103 15.85 -5.06 18.49
N GLU A 104 14.76 -5.24 19.23
CA GLU A 104 13.51 -4.50 19.06
C GLU A 104 13.04 -3.88 20.38
N THR A 105 12.30 -2.77 20.27
CA THR A 105 11.64 -2.16 21.43
C THR A 105 10.24 -2.74 21.57
N GLY A 106 10.00 -3.45 22.67
CA GLY A 106 8.74 -4.14 22.93
C GLY A 106 7.60 -3.21 23.37
N LYS A 107 6.42 -3.80 23.64
CA LYS A 107 5.22 -3.03 24.03
C LYS A 107 5.38 -2.14 25.27
N THR A 108 6.28 -2.50 26.19
CA THR A 108 6.55 -1.77 27.44
C THR A 108 7.62 -0.69 27.27
N GLY A 109 8.19 -0.52 26.07
CA GLY A 109 9.33 0.35 25.82
C GLY A 109 10.69 -0.26 26.18
N ALA A 110 10.71 -1.48 26.73
CA ALA A 110 11.95 -2.20 27.00
C ALA A 110 12.53 -2.80 25.71
N GLN A 111 13.85 -2.71 25.55
CA GLN A 111 14.55 -3.39 24.47
C GLN A 111 14.70 -4.88 24.79
N HIS A 112 14.52 -5.72 23.78
CA HIS A 112 14.81 -7.14 23.84
C HIS A 112 15.40 -7.59 22.51
N THR A 113 16.19 -8.65 22.55
CA THR A 113 16.71 -9.29 21.34
C THR A 113 15.87 -10.53 21.08
N ARG A 114 15.27 -10.60 19.89
CA ARG A 114 14.61 -11.78 19.37
C ARG A 114 15.66 -12.62 18.64
N GLN A 115 15.95 -13.79 19.19
CA GLN A 115 16.95 -14.71 18.63
C GLN A 115 16.54 -15.21 17.24
N ALA A 116 17.54 -15.54 16.42
CA ALA A 116 17.37 -16.15 15.11
C ALA A 116 16.35 -17.30 15.19
N ASN A 117 15.31 -17.22 14.34
CA ASN A 117 14.22 -18.17 14.31
C ASN A 117 14.02 -18.71 12.88
N ARG A 118 13.22 -19.76 12.75
CA ARG A 118 12.93 -20.42 11.47
C ARG A 118 11.45 -20.28 11.13
N PRO A 119 11.10 -19.82 9.91
CA PRO A 119 9.72 -19.61 9.54
C PRO A 119 8.96 -20.93 9.41
N ILE A 120 7.71 -20.93 9.86
CA ILE A 120 6.78 -22.06 9.75
C ILE A 120 5.61 -21.78 8.81
N GLY A 121 5.36 -20.51 8.50
CA GLY A 121 4.23 -20.12 7.67
C GLY A 121 3.92 -18.64 7.76
N VAL A 122 2.71 -18.27 7.36
CA VAL A 122 2.22 -16.90 7.28
C VAL A 122 0.98 -16.73 8.14
N ALA A 123 0.85 -15.57 8.79
CA ALA A 123 -0.33 -15.24 9.57
C ALA A 123 -1.56 -15.02 8.66
N TYR A 124 -2.56 -15.90 8.79
CA TYR A 124 -3.82 -15.82 8.02
C TYR A 124 -4.61 -14.53 8.29
N GLY A 125 -4.63 -14.12 9.56
CA GLY A 125 -5.39 -12.99 10.07
C GLY A 125 -4.54 -12.07 10.93
N ASN A 126 -5.15 -11.00 11.42
CA ASN A 126 -4.50 -10.10 12.37
C ASN A 126 -4.41 -10.75 13.74
N LEU A 127 -3.21 -11.05 14.21
CA LEU A 127 -3.03 -11.61 15.55
C LEU A 127 -2.91 -10.46 16.56
N TYR A 128 -3.77 -10.51 17.58
CA TYR A 128 -3.85 -9.49 18.63
C TYR A 128 -2.92 -9.82 19.78
N GLU A 129 -2.52 -8.80 20.54
CA GLU A 129 -1.84 -9.04 21.80
C GLU A 129 -2.69 -9.93 22.71
N GLN A 130 -2.04 -10.84 23.42
CA GLN A 130 -2.73 -11.56 24.49
C GLN A 130 -2.86 -10.68 25.72
N PHE A 131 -4.08 -10.58 26.22
CA PHE A 131 -4.42 -10.04 27.52
C PHE A 131 -5.49 -10.93 28.16
N VAL A 132 -5.59 -10.85 29.48
CA VAL A 132 -6.52 -11.67 30.26
C VAL A 132 -7.95 -11.17 30.00
N ASP A 133 -8.70 -11.94 29.20
CA ASP A 133 -10.12 -11.74 28.91
C ASP A 133 -10.84 -13.10 28.92
N GLY A 134 -12.17 -13.13 29.01
CA GLY A 134 -13.00 -14.34 29.11
C GLY A 134 -12.88 -15.33 27.94
N PHE A 135 -12.25 -14.93 26.83
CA PHE A 135 -11.94 -15.79 25.68
C PHE A 135 -10.45 -16.06 25.48
N ASN A 136 -9.60 -15.56 26.38
CA ASN A 136 -8.15 -15.76 26.38
C ASN A 136 -7.43 -15.28 25.09
N GLY A 137 -8.01 -14.24 24.46
CA GLY A 137 -7.56 -13.69 23.18
C GLY A 137 -7.95 -14.53 21.97
N MET A 138 -7.41 -14.16 20.80
CA MET A 138 -7.60 -14.95 19.58
C MET A 138 -6.50 -16.02 19.46
N GLN A 139 -6.90 -17.25 19.18
CA GLN A 139 -5.96 -18.31 18.85
C GLN A 139 -5.35 -18.05 17.47
N PRO A 140 -4.02 -18.02 17.33
CA PRO A 140 -3.39 -17.75 16.06
C PRO A 140 -3.53 -18.94 15.12
N THR A 141 -3.82 -18.64 13.86
CA THR A 141 -3.81 -19.63 12.77
C THR A 141 -2.63 -19.38 11.86
N VAL A 142 -1.95 -20.46 11.48
CA VAL A 142 -0.73 -20.44 10.67
C VAL A 142 -1.00 -21.15 9.37
N GLU A 143 -0.69 -20.48 8.26
CA GLU A 143 -0.83 -21.02 6.92
C GLU A 143 0.54 -21.46 6.41
N ASN A 144 0.70 -22.75 6.07
CA ASN A 144 2.00 -23.36 5.73
C ASN A 144 2.03 -24.09 4.37
N GLU A 145 0.88 -24.53 3.85
CA GLU A 145 0.77 -25.31 2.60
C GLU A 145 -0.17 -24.68 1.57
N ILE A 146 -0.60 -23.45 1.79
CA ILE A 146 -1.54 -22.77 0.89
C ILE A 146 -0.86 -21.89 -0.14
N TYR A 147 -1.67 -21.50 -1.11
CA TYR A 147 -1.35 -20.47 -2.07
C TYR A 147 -1.73 -19.09 -1.53
N ILE A 148 -0.75 -18.20 -1.37
CA ILE A 148 -0.95 -16.85 -0.85
C ILE A 148 -0.74 -15.77 -1.91
N GLU A 149 -1.43 -14.64 -1.75
CA GLU A 149 -1.26 -13.43 -2.56
C GLU A 149 -0.86 -12.25 -1.66
N LEU A 150 0.24 -11.58 -2.02
CA LEU A 150 0.76 -10.40 -1.32
C LEU A 150 0.91 -9.23 -2.30
N PRO A 151 0.67 -7.98 -1.86
CA PRO A 151 0.96 -6.81 -2.69
C PRO A 151 2.46 -6.74 -3.00
N TYR A 152 2.77 -6.47 -4.27
CA TYR A 152 4.15 -6.30 -4.73
C TYR A 152 4.52 -4.82 -4.68
N ILE A 153 5.37 -4.46 -3.71
CA ILE A 153 5.89 -3.10 -3.51
C ILE A 153 7.42 -3.16 -3.61
N PRO A 154 8.04 -2.86 -4.76
CA PRO A 154 9.47 -3.08 -4.97
C PRO A 154 10.38 -2.32 -4.00
N LEU A 155 9.98 -1.10 -3.61
CA LEU A 155 10.76 -0.25 -2.72
C LEU A 155 10.50 -0.60 -1.26
N LYS A 156 11.57 -0.94 -0.53
CA LYS A 156 11.52 -1.24 0.92
C LYS A 156 10.85 -0.13 1.73
N ALA A 157 11.16 1.14 1.45
CA ALA A 157 10.61 2.27 2.21
C ALA A 157 9.08 2.34 2.12
N ASP A 158 8.51 2.17 0.91
CA ASP A 158 7.06 2.16 0.72
C ASP A 158 6.43 0.89 1.30
N ALA A 159 7.11 -0.26 1.22
CA ALA A 159 6.66 -1.50 1.85
C ALA A 159 6.65 -1.41 3.39
N GLU A 160 7.53 -0.58 3.97
CA GLU A 160 7.62 -0.34 5.41
C GLU A 160 6.49 0.55 5.94
N GLU A 161 5.97 1.46 5.11
CA GLU A 161 4.79 2.28 5.41
C GLU A 161 3.51 1.43 5.52
N VAL A 162 3.48 0.26 4.89
CA VAL A 162 2.36 -0.69 4.98
C VAL A 162 2.52 -1.58 6.22
N GLU A 163 1.51 -1.60 7.09
CA GLU A 163 1.53 -2.48 8.27
C GLU A 163 1.25 -3.94 7.91
N TRP A 164 0.45 -4.19 6.88
CA TRP A 164 0.14 -5.53 6.38
C TRP A 164 1.39 -6.26 5.84
N GLY A 165 1.27 -7.57 5.65
CA GLY A 165 2.28 -8.31 4.89
C GLY A 165 2.37 -7.82 3.46
N SER A 166 3.59 -7.59 3.00
CA SER A 166 3.92 -7.16 1.64
C SER A 166 5.15 -7.90 1.14
N PHE A 167 5.29 -7.96 -0.19
CA PHE A 167 6.48 -8.43 -0.86
C PHE A 167 7.28 -7.23 -1.38
N TYR A 168 8.58 -7.19 -1.12
CA TYR A 168 9.48 -6.19 -1.70
C TYR A 168 10.78 -6.81 -2.20
N ASP A 169 11.44 -6.14 -3.14
CA ASP A 169 12.73 -6.60 -3.67
C ASP A 169 13.84 -6.17 -2.70
N ALA A 170 14.54 -7.14 -2.10
CA ALA A 170 15.72 -6.86 -1.30
C ALA A 170 16.83 -6.19 -2.13
N ASP A 171 16.92 -6.57 -3.41
CA ASP A 171 17.77 -5.95 -4.42
C ASP A 171 16.91 -5.56 -5.65
N PRO A 172 16.64 -4.26 -5.87
CA PRO A 172 15.86 -3.80 -7.01
C PRO A 172 16.44 -4.14 -8.39
N THR A 173 17.73 -4.49 -8.46
CA THR A 173 18.39 -4.89 -9.72
C THR A 173 18.06 -6.33 -10.12
N ARG A 174 17.61 -7.15 -9.16
CA ARG A 174 17.25 -8.57 -9.32
C ARG A 174 15.79 -8.78 -8.88
N PRO A 175 14.81 -8.22 -9.62
CA PRO A 175 13.42 -8.30 -9.24
C PRO A 175 12.94 -9.75 -9.19
N ALA A 176 11.94 -10.01 -8.36
CA ALA A 176 11.33 -11.32 -8.22
C ALA A 176 10.79 -11.89 -9.54
N GLN A 177 11.07 -13.17 -9.79
CA GLN A 177 10.61 -13.92 -10.96
C GLN A 177 9.83 -15.18 -10.53
N PRO A 178 8.92 -15.69 -11.39
CA PRO A 178 8.31 -16.99 -11.18
C PRO A 178 9.39 -18.09 -11.06
N GLY A 179 9.26 -18.93 -10.02
CA GLY A 179 10.21 -19.99 -9.69
C GLY A 179 11.21 -19.62 -8.59
N ASP A 180 11.37 -18.33 -8.25
CA ASP A 180 12.23 -17.90 -7.15
C ASP A 180 11.71 -18.37 -5.78
N TYR A 181 12.62 -18.60 -4.83
CA TYR A 181 12.27 -18.89 -3.45
C TYR A 181 12.07 -17.61 -2.65
N VAL A 182 11.27 -17.69 -1.58
CA VAL A 182 11.03 -16.56 -0.67
C VAL A 182 11.45 -16.85 0.75
N MET A 183 11.88 -15.81 1.45
CA MET A 183 12.22 -15.82 2.87
C MET A 183 11.65 -14.58 3.58
N SER A 184 11.72 -14.57 4.91
CA SER A 184 11.31 -13.42 5.71
C SER A 184 12.41 -12.37 5.80
N ASP A 185 12.04 -11.09 5.82
CA ASP A 185 12.91 -10.03 6.35
C ASP A 185 13.01 -10.11 7.89
N THR A 186 13.59 -9.07 8.52
CA THR A 186 13.74 -8.99 9.97
C THR A 186 12.43 -8.79 10.75
N VAL A 187 11.32 -8.45 10.08
CA VAL A 187 10.02 -8.07 10.67
C VAL A 187 8.85 -8.85 10.03
N GLY A 188 9.11 -10.04 9.49
CA GLY A 188 8.08 -10.89 8.89
C GLY A 188 7.54 -10.43 7.53
N ARG A 189 8.13 -9.47 6.81
CA ARG A 189 7.77 -9.21 5.39
C ARG A 189 8.43 -10.24 4.49
N VAL A 190 7.90 -10.39 3.28
CA VAL A 190 8.41 -11.39 2.34
C VAL A 190 9.40 -10.73 1.38
N ILE A 191 10.55 -11.37 1.21
CA ILE A 191 11.59 -11.00 0.25
C ILE A 191 12.02 -12.23 -0.54
N LYS A 192 12.64 -12.00 -1.70
CA LYS A 192 13.31 -13.05 -2.47
C LYS A 192 14.47 -13.64 -1.67
N ALA A 193 14.52 -14.96 -1.57
CA ALA A 193 15.70 -15.71 -1.15
C ALA A 193 16.58 -15.92 -2.39
N ASP A 194 17.58 -15.05 -2.58
CA ASP A 194 18.38 -15.02 -3.80
C ASP A 194 19.49 -16.09 -3.80
N PHE A 195 19.10 -17.32 -4.13
CA PHE A 195 20.04 -18.43 -4.30
C PHE A 195 20.97 -18.26 -5.50
N ASP A 196 20.55 -17.50 -6.52
CA ASP A 196 21.37 -17.32 -7.72
C ASP A 196 22.53 -16.37 -7.44
N LYS A 197 22.29 -15.28 -6.69
CA LYS A 197 23.36 -14.42 -6.20
C LYS A 197 24.38 -15.21 -5.38
N LEU A 198 23.92 -16.10 -4.49
CA LEU A 198 24.83 -16.94 -3.72
C LEU A 198 25.62 -17.92 -4.58
N ARG A 199 25.04 -18.45 -5.65
CA ARG A 199 25.79 -19.31 -6.59
C ARG A 199 26.88 -18.53 -7.31
N GLU A 200 26.60 -17.28 -7.69
CA GLU A 200 27.59 -16.34 -8.24
C GLU A 200 28.69 -16.07 -7.20
N ASP A 201 28.32 -15.69 -5.97
CA ASP A 201 29.27 -15.44 -4.86
C ASP A 201 30.16 -16.67 -4.55
N ILE A 202 29.60 -17.89 -4.63
CA ILE A 202 30.35 -19.15 -4.46
C ILE A 202 31.33 -19.38 -5.62
N ALA A 203 30.92 -19.07 -6.85
CA ALA A 203 31.76 -19.23 -8.03
C ALA A 203 32.90 -18.22 -8.08
N ASP A 204 32.66 -17.00 -7.57
CA ASP A 204 33.60 -15.88 -7.57
C ASP A 204 34.51 -15.85 -6.32
N ALA A 205 34.26 -16.70 -5.33
CA ALA A 205 35.04 -16.76 -4.09
C ALA A 205 36.54 -17.01 -4.38
N ALA A 206 37.39 -16.06 -3.98
CA ALA A 206 38.83 -16.10 -4.25
C ALA A 206 39.59 -16.99 -3.25
N ASP A 207 39.03 -17.17 -2.05
CA ASP A 207 39.64 -17.97 -0.99
C ASP A 207 38.66 -18.86 -0.20
N LEU A 208 39.22 -19.72 0.66
CA LEU A 208 38.46 -20.66 1.49
C LEU A 208 37.60 -19.95 2.56
N ALA A 209 37.97 -18.74 2.97
CA ALA A 209 37.24 -17.99 3.98
C ALA A 209 35.95 -17.41 3.39
N GLU A 210 36.03 -16.78 2.22
CA GLU A 210 34.89 -16.29 1.43
C GLU A 210 33.93 -17.44 1.08
N LEU A 211 34.48 -18.58 0.62
CA LEU A 211 33.66 -19.76 0.31
C LEU A 211 32.89 -20.27 1.54
N LYS A 212 33.51 -20.29 2.73
CA LYS A 212 32.84 -20.72 3.97
C LYS A 212 31.71 -19.77 4.37
N VAL A 213 31.90 -18.47 4.18
CA VAL A 213 30.86 -17.46 4.45
C VAL A 213 29.67 -17.69 3.51
N ALA A 214 29.92 -17.84 2.22
CA ALA A 214 28.86 -18.06 1.22
C ALA A 214 28.10 -19.39 1.45
N LEU A 215 28.81 -20.47 1.82
CA LEU A 215 28.17 -21.75 2.15
C LEU A 215 27.33 -21.69 3.43
N THR A 216 27.77 -20.95 4.45
CA THR A 216 27.00 -20.74 5.67
C THR A 216 25.71 -19.99 5.37
N GLU A 217 25.80 -18.98 4.50
CA GLU A 217 24.66 -18.20 4.05
C GLU A 217 23.69 -19.02 3.19
N MET A 218 24.20 -19.91 2.34
CA MET A 218 23.38 -20.85 1.58
C MET A 218 22.60 -21.79 2.50
N SER A 219 23.24 -22.31 3.56
CA SER A 219 22.55 -23.11 4.58
C SER A 219 21.47 -22.29 5.29
N ARG A 220 21.76 -21.03 5.64
CA ARG A 220 20.78 -20.12 6.25
C ARG A 220 19.58 -19.92 5.33
N LEU A 221 19.79 -19.58 4.05
CA LEU A 221 18.70 -19.42 3.09
C LEU A 221 17.85 -20.68 2.93
N GLY A 222 18.46 -21.87 2.91
CA GLY A 222 17.73 -23.13 2.83
C GLY A 222 16.82 -23.39 4.04
N GLU A 223 17.26 -23.00 5.25
CA GLU A 223 16.41 -23.12 6.44
C GLU A 223 15.29 -22.06 6.48
N GLN A 224 15.59 -20.86 5.98
CA GLN A 224 14.68 -19.70 5.97
C GLN A 224 13.69 -19.70 4.81
N SER A 225 13.94 -20.46 3.74
CA SER A 225 13.01 -20.54 2.62
C SER A 225 11.72 -21.26 3.04
N PHE A 226 10.58 -20.62 2.81
CA PHE A 226 9.27 -21.16 3.23
C PHE A 226 8.22 -21.24 2.11
N GLY A 227 8.55 -20.73 0.93
CA GLY A 227 7.68 -20.80 -0.24
C GLY A 227 8.42 -20.55 -1.54
N GLN A 228 7.71 -20.75 -2.64
CA GLN A 228 8.18 -20.48 -4.00
C GLN A 228 7.20 -19.55 -4.72
N ILE A 229 7.72 -18.60 -5.47
CA ILE A 229 6.92 -17.69 -6.28
C ILE A 229 6.32 -18.48 -7.46
N TRP A 230 5.01 -18.57 -7.51
CA TRP A 230 4.29 -19.19 -8.61
C TRP A 230 4.07 -18.21 -9.76
N ALA A 231 3.63 -16.99 -9.44
CA ALA A 231 3.33 -15.97 -10.43
C ALA A 231 3.62 -14.58 -9.86
N VAL A 232 4.10 -13.70 -10.74
CA VAL A 232 4.28 -12.27 -10.46
C VAL A 232 3.37 -11.53 -11.43
N GLU A 233 2.38 -10.81 -10.88
CA GLU A 233 1.45 -10.00 -11.65
C GLU A 233 1.81 -8.53 -11.43
N THR A 234 2.22 -7.83 -12.50
CA THR A 234 2.58 -6.40 -12.45
C THR A 234 1.65 -5.49 -13.26
N PRO A 235 0.32 -5.71 -13.26
CA PRO A 235 -0.55 -5.05 -14.21
C PRO A 235 -0.64 -3.53 -13.98
N ILE A 236 -0.31 -3.04 -12.77
CA ILE A 236 -0.28 -1.58 -12.49
C ILE A 236 0.91 -0.95 -13.23
N LYS A 237 2.09 -1.57 -13.14
CA LYS A 237 3.30 -1.12 -13.86
C LYS A 237 3.12 -1.23 -15.37
N ASP A 238 2.48 -2.30 -15.83
CA ASP A 238 2.29 -2.57 -17.26
C ASP A 238 1.10 -1.80 -17.86
N GLY A 239 0.42 -0.97 -17.07
CA GLY A 239 -0.76 -0.19 -17.50
C GLY A 239 -1.97 -1.04 -17.88
N SER A 240 -2.02 -2.29 -17.43
CA SER A 240 -3.03 -3.29 -17.76
C SER A 240 -4.00 -3.61 -16.60
N ALA A 241 -3.80 -3.02 -15.42
CA ALA A 241 -4.59 -3.26 -14.21
C ALA A 241 -6.04 -2.77 -14.30
N PRO A 242 -6.97 -3.60 -13.82
CA PRO A 242 -7.33 -4.87 -14.41
C PRO A 242 -8.57 -4.64 -15.27
N THR A 243 -8.57 -5.26 -16.44
CA THR A 243 -9.65 -5.15 -17.43
C THR A 243 -9.93 -3.72 -17.88
N GLY A 244 -9.15 -3.26 -18.85
CA GLY A 244 -9.40 -2.05 -19.63
C GLY A 244 -10.74 -2.02 -20.41
N TRP A 245 -11.73 -2.85 -20.09
CA TRP A 245 -13.13 -2.63 -20.45
C TRP A 245 -13.88 -1.75 -19.46
N LEU A 246 -13.47 -1.71 -18.18
CA LEU A 246 -14.13 -0.86 -17.17
C LEU A 246 -14.00 0.64 -17.51
N LYS A 247 -12.89 1.04 -18.15
CA LYS A 247 -12.71 2.40 -18.69
C LYS A 247 -13.71 2.75 -19.80
N TRP A 248 -14.29 1.75 -20.48
CA TRP A 248 -15.27 1.90 -21.56
C TRP A 248 -16.72 1.77 -21.08
N VAL A 249 -16.96 1.48 -19.79
CA VAL A 249 -18.31 1.48 -19.18
C VAL A 249 -18.69 2.89 -18.69
N GLN A 250 -17.73 3.81 -18.63
CA GLN A 250 -18.01 5.23 -18.51
C GLN A 250 -18.40 5.78 -19.89
N TRP A 251 -19.36 6.72 -19.91
CA TRP A 251 -19.89 7.31 -21.15
C TRP A 251 -18.76 7.78 -22.07
N SER A 252 -18.98 7.63 -23.38
CA SER A 252 -18.00 8.08 -24.38
C SER A 252 -17.83 9.60 -24.31
N GLN A 253 -16.62 10.10 -24.59
CA GLN A 253 -16.35 11.54 -24.62
C GLN A 253 -17.20 12.28 -25.66
N GLU A 254 -17.58 11.59 -26.74
CA GLU A 254 -18.45 12.12 -27.80
C GLU A 254 -19.89 12.30 -27.30
N ASP A 255 -20.40 11.36 -26.49
CA ASP A 255 -21.72 11.44 -25.87
C ASP A 255 -21.76 12.50 -24.75
N MET A 256 -20.66 12.70 -24.03
CA MET A 256 -20.53 13.80 -23.07
C MET A 256 -20.45 15.19 -23.73
N ARG A 257 -19.86 15.29 -24.94
CA ARG A 257 -19.77 16.55 -25.70
C ARG A 257 -21.06 16.95 -26.41
N SER A 258 -21.96 16.01 -26.63
CA SER A 258 -23.20 16.20 -27.40
C SER A 258 -24.45 16.40 -26.53
N ASP A 259 -24.33 16.30 -25.20
CA ASP A 259 -25.43 16.58 -24.27
C ASP A 259 -25.55 18.10 -24.01
N ASP A 260 -26.67 18.68 -24.45
CA ASP A 260 -27.01 20.11 -24.38
C ASP A 260 -27.12 20.64 -22.94
N LYS A 261 -27.04 19.74 -21.94
CA LYS A 261 -27.01 20.06 -20.51
C LYS A 261 -25.62 20.51 -20.01
N TRP A 262 -24.57 20.34 -20.81
CA TRP A 262 -23.17 20.64 -20.44
C TRP A 262 -22.59 21.92 -21.06
N ILE A 263 -23.21 22.47 -22.10
CA ILE A 263 -22.86 23.81 -22.63
C ILE A 263 -23.72 24.82 -21.88
N ASN A 264 -23.30 25.17 -20.67
CA ASN A 264 -23.93 26.23 -19.89
C ASN A 264 -23.74 27.58 -20.60
N ASN A 265 -24.70 27.95 -21.47
CA ASN A 265 -24.75 29.23 -22.16
C ASN A 265 -25.44 30.33 -21.32
N SER A 266 -25.83 30.05 -20.06
CA SER A 266 -26.68 30.92 -19.23
C SER A 266 -26.14 31.24 -17.82
N GLY A 267 -24.96 30.75 -17.45
CA GLY A 267 -24.18 31.27 -16.32
C GLY A 267 -24.65 30.90 -14.91
N PHE A 268 -25.62 29.99 -14.72
CA PHE A 268 -26.02 29.51 -13.38
C PHE A 268 -25.42 28.14 -13.06
N ARG A 269 -25.03 27.92 -11.79
CA ARG A 269 -24.39 26.67 -11.34
C ARG A 269 -25.27 25.93 -10.32
N PRO A 270 -25.25 24.58 -10.30
CA PRO A 270 -26.02 23.76 -9.34
C PRO A 270 -25.68 23.95 -7.86
N GLU A 271 -24.63 24.71 -7.56
CA GLU A 271 -24.22 25.11 -6.20
C GLU A 271 -25.14 26.20 -5.59
N ASP A 272 -26.08 26.76 -6.37
CA ASP A 272 -27.04 27.79 -5.94
C ASP A 272 -28.36 27.23 -5.34
N ILE A 273 -28.51 25.91 -5.15
CA ILE A 273 -29.65 25.32 -4.42
C ILE A 273 -29.16 24.72 -3.10
N GLY A 274 -29.59 25.34 -2.01
CA GLY A 274 -28.95 25.29 -0.69
C GLY A 274 -29.03 23.97 0.09
N THR A 275 -28.10 23.94 1.05
CA THR A 275 -28.08 23.27 2.35
C THR A 275 -29.43 22.74 2.88
N GLN A 276 -29.59 21.42 2.97
CA GLN A 276 -30.36 20.72 4.00
C GLN A 276 -30.07 19.20 3.95
N ASP A 277 -29.79 18.61 5.12
CA ASP A 277 -29.65 17.18 5.41
C ASP A 277 -28.32 16.47 5.08
N GLY A 278 -27.29 16.93 5.81
CA GLY A 278 -25.98 16.29 5.88
C GLY A 278 -26.01 14.80 6.23
N PHE A 279 -25.46 14.00 5.32
CA PHE A 279 -24.69 12.79 5.62
C PHE A 279 -23.59 12.67 4.54
N PRO A 280 -22.30 12.52 4.89
CA PRO A 280 -21.21 12.82 3.96
C PRO A 280 -20.80 11.54 3.23
N GLY A 281 -21.18 11.48 1.96
CA GLY A 281 -20.82 10.41 1.05
C GLY A 281 -19.36 10.47 0.65
N TYR A 282 -18.72 9.30 0.71
CA TYR A 282 -17.47 9.02 0.04
C TYR A 282 -17.65 8.90 -1.48
N PRO A 283 -16.60 9.07 -2.29
CA PRO A 283 -16.69 9.02 -3.75
C PRO A 283 -17.12 7.65 -4.35
N TYR A 284 -17.36 6.61 -3.54
CA TYR A 284 -17.78 5.29 -4.01
C TYR A 284 -18.90 4.61 -3.22
N GLU A 285 -19.74 5.34 -2.47
CA GLU A 285 -20.96 4.73 -1.94
C GLU A 285 -22.22 5.51 -2.30
N ARG A 286 -23.06 4.88 -3.13
CA ARG A 286 -24.45 5.24 -3.31
C ARG A 286 -25.28 4.01 -2.98
N THR A 287 -25.77 3.99 -1.74
CA THR A 287 -26.83 3.12 -1.23
C THR A 287 -27.69 2.54 -2.36
N TYR A 288 -27.49 1.25 -2.61
CA TYR A 288 -28.34 0.25 -3.27
C TYR A 288 -29.46 0.66 -4.27
N ASN A 289 -29.42 1.83 -4.90
CA ASN A 289 -30.46 2.33 -5.80
C ASN A 289 -29.82 2.90 -7.08
N ASN A 290 -29.99 2.17 -8.18
CA ASN A 290 -29.25 2.35 -9.44
C ASN A 290 -29.68 3.57 -10.29
N MET A 291 -30.56 4.44 -9.79
CA MET A 291 -30.93 5.71 -10.44
C MET A 291 -31.03 6.87 -9.45
N ASP A 292 -30.41 8.00 -9.81
CA ASP A 292 -30.46 9.23 -9.03
C ASP A 292 -31.84 9.83 -9.26
N ILE A 293 -32.68 9.85 -8.23
CA ILE A 293 -34.07 10.30 -8.35
C ILE A 293 -34.13 11.80 -8.69
N ALA A 294 -33.08 12.57 -8.38
CA ALA A 294 -33.01 14.01 -8.66
C ALA A 294 -32.52 14.34 -10.08
N THR A 295 -31.75 13.46 -10.71
CA THR A 295 -31.10 13.76 -12.01
C THR A 295 -31.35 12.74 -13.12
N GLY A 296 -32.01 11.60 -12.81
CA GLY A 296 -32.21 10.49 -13.74
C GLY A 296 -30.91 9.77 -14.13
N LYS A 297 -29.77 10.11 -13.50
CA LYS A 297 -28.46 9.57 -13.87
C LYS A 297 -28.25 8.15 -13.32
N TYR A 298 -27.87 7.25 -14.22
CA TYR A 298 -27.27 5.96 -13.87
C TYR A 298 -25.83 6.22 -13.39
N GLN A 299 -25.56 5.98 -12.11
CA GLN A 299 -24.19 5.98 -11.60
C GLN A 299 -23.74 4.53 -11.53
N PRO A 300 -22.73 4.11 -12.33
CA PRO A 300 -22.19 2.77 -12.21
C PRO A 300 -21.62 2.62 -10.80
N LYS A 301 -22.17 1.68 -10.03
CA LYS A 301 -21.59 1.31 -8.73
C LYS A 301 -20.23 0.69 -8.99
N GLY A 302 -19.24 1.04 -8.16
CA GLY A 302 -18.00 0.28 -8.11
C GLY A 302 -18.30 -1.19 -7.86
N ILE A 303 -17.59 -2.09 -8.53
CA ILE A 303 -17.71 -3.53 -8.25
C ILE A 303 -17.15 -3.74 -6.85
N PRO A 304 -17.93 -4.32 -5.90
CA PRO A 304 -17.44 -4.60 -4.56
C PRO A 304 -16.10 -5.34 -4.59
N GLY A 305 -15.11 -4.86 -3.84
CA GLY A 305 -13.75 -5.43 -3.80
C GLY A 305 -12.75 -4.79 -4.77
N LEU A 306 -13.19 -3.93 -5.69
CA LEU A 306 -12.33 -3.13 -6.58
C LEU A 306 -12.30 -1.65 -6.15
N THR A 307 -11.16 -1.01 -6.38
CA THR A 307 -10.82 0.35 -5.98
C THR A 307 -10.34 1.16 -7.18
N ASN A 308 -10.14 2.46 -6.99
CA ASN A 308 -9.61 3.37 -8.01
C ASN A 308 -8.09 3.60 -7.91
N GLY A 309 -7.36 2.86 -7.06
CA GLY A 309 -5.94 3.11 -6.85
C GLY A 309 -5.69 4.40 -6.07
N ALA A 310 -6.51 4.69 -5.05
CA ALA A 310 -6.47 5.94 -4.30
C ALA A 310 -5.15 6.15 -3.52
N ASN A 311 -4.42 5.06 -3.24
CA ASN A 311 -3.16 5.09 -2.53
C ASN A 311 -1.94 4.95 -3.46
N ILE A 312 -2.17 4.66 -4.74
CA ILE A 312 -1.10 4.49 -5.73
C ILE A 312 -0.78 5.85 -6.35
N GLU A 313 0.50 6.21 -6.30
CA GLU A 313 1.00 7.43 -6.94
C GLU A 313 1.32 7.16 -8.41
N VAL A 314 0.60 7.82 -9.31
CA VAL A 314 0.87 7.79 -10.75
C VAL A 314 1.58 9.07 -11.14
N SER A 315 2.73 8.95 -11.81
CA SER A 315 3.53 10.09 -12.25
C SER A 315 3.16 10.51 -13.66
N TYR A 316 2.91 11.80 -13.85
CA TYR A 316 2.65 12.44 -15.14
C TYR A 316 3.79 13.40 -15.47
N THR A 317 4.28 13.36 -16.70
CA THR A 317 5.47 14.12 -17.11
C THR A 317 5.16 15.06 -18.27
N ASN A 318 5.53 16.33 -18.11
CA ASN A 318 5.42 17.40 -19.11
C ASN A 318 4.03 17.49 -19.79
N GLU A 319 2.94 17.28 -19.05
CA GLU A 319 1.59 17.43 -19.60
C GLU A 319 1.29 18.90 -19.89
N VAL A 320 0.79 19.19 -21.07
CA VAL A 320 0.40 20.56 -21.44
C VAL A 320 -0.92 20.91 -20.77
N ILE A 321 -0.88 21.81 -19.79
CA ILE A 321 -2.07 22.28 -19.04
C ILE A 321 -2.69 23.53 -19.65
N GLY A 322 -1.97 24.21 -20.54
CA GLY A 322 -2.47 25.36 -21.28
C GLY A 322 -1.40 26.09 -22.08
N MET A 323 -1.80 27.19 -22.71
CA MET A 323 -0.95 28.02 -23.57
C MET A 323 -1.09 29.49 -23.15
N VAL A 324 0.02 30.23 -23.19
CA VAL A 324 0.04 31.70 -23.05
C VAL A 324 0.38 32.29 -24.40
N ASN A 325 -0.52 33.08 -24.99
CA ASN A 325 -0.31 33.62 -26.34
C ASN A 325 0.75 34.72 -26.35
N ALA A 326 1.33 34.96 -27.53
CA ALA A 326 2.25 36.07 -27.76
C ALA A 326 1.59 37.41 -27.40
N GLY A 327 2.34 38.29 -26.72
CA GLY A 327 1.84 39.60 -26.29
C GLY A 327 1.02 39.59 -25.00
N GLN A 328 0.82 38.44 -24.37
CA GLN A 328 0.15 38.35 -23.07
C GLN A 328 1.16 38.36 -21.92
N SER A 329 0.80 39.04 -20.83
CA SER A 329 1.52 38.96 -19.57
C SER A 329 0.58 39.07 -18.38
N GLY A 330 1.02 38.54 -17.24
CA GLY A 330 0.29 38.61 -15.99
C GLY A 330 -0.22 37.25 -15.53
N ARG A 331 -1.29 37.29 -14.75
CA ARG A 331 -1.88 36.11 -14.11
C ARG A 331 -2.62 35.24 -15.14
N HIS A 332 -2.28 33.96 -15.14
CA HIS A 332 -2.96 32.92 -15.90
C HIS A 332 -3.36 31.77 -14.97
N ASP A 333 -4.59 31.30 -15.14
CA ASP A 333 -5.19 30.25 -14.33
C ASP A 333 -5.38 29.00 -15.21
N PHE A 334 -4.71 27.90 -14.84
CA PHE A 334 -4.76 26.62 -15.55
C PHE A 334 -5.30 25.52 -14.64
N ARG A 335 -5.66 24.37 -15.23
CA ARG A 335 -6.04 23.17 -14.48
C ARG A 335 -5.14 21.99 -14.81
N LEU A 336 -4.75 21.24 -13.79
CA LEU A 336 -4.16 19.91 -13.96
C LEU A 336 -5.18 18.97 -14.58
N LEU A 337 -4.69 17.98 -15.33
CA LEU A 337 -5.53 17.02 -16.05
C LEU A 337 -6.00 15.87 -15.15
N HIS A 338 -5.17 15.47 -14.18
CA HIS A 338 -5.41 14.34 -13.29
C HIS A 338 -5.50 14.78 -11.84
N LEU A 339 -6.54 14.34 -11.13
CA LEU A 339 -6.84 14.72 -9.75
C LEU A 339 -7.33 13.54 -8.91
N PRO A 340 -7.07 13.54 -7.59
CA PRO A 340 -6.32 14.56 -6.84
C PRO A 340 -4.80 14.46 -7.06
N ALA A 341 -4.12 15.60 -7.14
CA ALA A 341 -2.67 15.66 -7.25
C ALA A 341 -2.01 15.56 -5.86
N ILE A 342 -0.78 15.04 -5.82
CA ILE A 342 0.00 14.92 -4.58
C ILE A 342 0.64 16.27 -4.27
N GLU A 343 0.41 16.75 -3.05
CA GLU A 343 0.95 18.01 -2.56
C GLU A 343 2.49 18.03 -2.66
N GLY A 344 3.05 19.14 -3.13
CA GLY A 344 4.49 19.31 -3.32
C GLY A 344 5.09 18.54 -4.51
N SER A 345 4.33 17.71 -5.23
CA SER A 345 4.87 16.94 -6.37
C SER A 345 4.93 17.70 -7.69
N ALA A 346 4.22 18.84 -7.81
CA ALA A 346 4.06 19.54 -9.07
C ALA A 346 5.26 20.45 -9.41
N VAL A 347 5.82 20.25 -10.59
CA VAL A 347 6.82 21.10 -11.24
C VAL A 347 6.18 21.70 -12.49
N ILE A 348 6.04 23.02 -12.53
CA ILE A 348 5.44 23.75 -13.64
C ILE A 348 6.53 24.40 -14.49
N LYS A 349 6.41 24.29 -15.81
CA LYS A 349 7.29 24.95 -16.78
C LYS A 349 6.48 25.81 -17.73
N ALA A 350 7.01 26.97 -18.09
CA ALA A 350 6.54 27.77 -19.22
C ALA A 350 7.59 27.69 -20.33
N GLY A 351 7.27 26.97 -21.41
CA GLY A 351 8.25 26.60 -22.42
C GLY A 351 9.36 25.73 -21.83
N ASN A 352 10.60 26.19 -21.89
CA ASN A 352 11.75 25.51 -21.29
C ASN A 352 12.12 26.01 -19.89
N THR A 353 11.44 27.06 -19.40
CA THR A 353 11.76 27.67 -18.11
C THR A 353 10.93 27.02 -17.01
N THR A 354 11.60 26.49 -15.99
CA THR A 354 10.92 26.00 -14.79
C THR A 354 10.52 27.18 -13.93
N LEU A 355 9.23 27.22 -13.56
CA LEU A 355 8.68 28.25 -12.68
C LEU A 355 8.85 27.81 -11.23
N ASP A 356 9.11 28.77 -10.34
CA ASP A 356 9.15 28.58 -8.89
C ASP A 356 8.27 29.61 -8.20
N THR A 357 8.19 29.58 -6.87
CA THR A 357 7.35 30.49 -6.08
C THR A 357 8.00 31.86 -5.82
N ASP A 358 9.13 32.17 -6.45
CA ASP A 358 9.85 33.43 -6.25
C ASP A 358 9.17 34.57 -7.02
N THR A 359 8.35 35.34 -6.29
CA THR A 359 7.62 36.50 -6.83
C THR A 359 8.51 37.61 -7.39
N ALA A 360 9.82 37.61 -7.11
CA ALA A 360 10.76 38.56 -7.72
C ALA A 360 11.00 38.30 -9.21
N LYS A 361 10.68 37.09 -9.70
CA LYS A 361 10.81 36.72 -11.11
C LYS A 361 9.59 37.16 -11.90
N PRO A 362 9.76 37.63 -13.15
CA PRO A 362 8.64 38.05 -13.99
C PRO A 362 7.69 36.90 -14.31
N SER A 363 8.21 35.66 -14.38
CA SER A 363 7.42 34.44 -14.50
C SER A 363 7.62 33.56 -13.27
N HIS A 364 6.56 33.31 -12.51
CA HIS A 364 6.58 32.56 -11.25
C HIS A 364 5.22 31.89 -10.97
N ILE A 365 5.22 30.94 -10.05
CA ILE A 365 4.03 30.26 -9.52
C ILE A 365 3.46 31.12 -8.40
N VAL A 366 2.19 31.51 -8.53
CA VAL A 366 1.48 32.23 -7.47
C VAL A 366 0.95 31.25 -6.43
N TYR A 367 0.27 30.19 -6.89
CA TYR A 367 -0.33 29.19 -6.02
C TYR A 367 -0.74 27.93 -6.82
N ILE A 368 -0.73 26.76 -6.17
CA ILE A 368 -1.21 25.49 -6.70
C ILE A 368 -2.19 24.88 -5.70
N ASN A 369 -3.44 24.64 -6.13
CA ASN A 369 -4.40 23.82 -5.41
C ASN A 369 -4.31 22.38 -5.92
N TYR A 370 -3.74 21.48 -5.13
CA TYR A 370 -3.54 20.08 -5.51
C TYR A 370 -4.84 19.25 -5.52
N GLU A 371 -5.86 19.67 -4.75
CA GLU A 371 -7.15 18.97 -4.67
C GLU A 371 -8.06 19.32 -5.85
N LEU A 372 -8.19 20.62 -6.15
CA LEU A 372 -9.00 21.14 -7.25
C LEU A 372 -8.25 21.21 -8.58
N GLY A 373 -6.94 20.99 -8.55
CA GLY A 373 -6.07 21.06 -9.72
C GLY A 373 -5.80 22.47 -10.25
N LEU A 374 -6.17 23.52 -9.53
CA LEU A 374 -6.01 24.90 -9.99
C LEU A 374 -4.54 25.32 -9.87
N VAL A 375 -3.93 25.67 -10.99
CA VAL A 375 -2.55 26.17 -11.07
C VAL A 375 -2.62 27.64 -11.47
N VAL A 376 -2.20 28.54 -10.59
CA VAL A 376 -2.14 29.98 -10.85
C VAL A 376 -0.68 30.37 -11.04
N VAL A 377 -0.35 30.85 -12.23
CA VAL A 377 0.99 31.31 -12.58
C VAL A 377 0.94 32.76 -13.06
N ASN A 378 2.02 33.48 -12.81
CA ASN A 378 2.31 34.72 -13.50
C ASN A 378 3.32 34.38 -14.61
N VAL A 379 3.01 34.70 -15.86
CA VAL A 379 3.92 34.46 -16.99
C VAL A 379 3.95 35.70 -17.85
N ASP A 380 5.15 36.14 -18.21
CA ASP A 380 5.37 37.22 -19.16
C ASP A 380 5.75 36.65 -20.54
N ASN A 381 4.85 36.77 -21.51
CA ASN A 381 5.09 36.48 -22.93
C ASN A 381 4.93 37.74 -23.80
N THR A 382 5.16 38.94 -23.23
CA THR A 382 4.96 40.22 -23.96
C THR A 382 5.95 40.37 -25.12
N ALA A 383 7.17 39.87 -24.96
CA ALA A 383 8.23 39.93 -25.97
C ALA A 383 8.26 38.72 -26.92
N GLY A 384 7.39 37.72 -26.71
CA GLY A 384 7.40 36.48 -27.50
C GLY A 384 6.71 36.64 -28.85
N SER A 385 7.22 35.91 -29.85
CA SER A 385 6.64 35.85 -31.21
C SER A 385 5.73 34.62 -31.42
N ALA A 386 5.57 33.76 -30.42
CA ALA A 386 4.77 32.54 -30.48
C ALA A 386 4.13 32.21 -29.11
N PRO A 387 3.04 31.42 -29.08
CA PRO A 387 2.48 30.91 -27.83
C PRO A 387 3.48 30.05 -27.05
N ILE A 388 3.51 30.23 -25.73
CA ILE A 388 4.31 29.42 -24.80
C ILE A 388 3.41 28.36 -24.16
N ALA A 389 3.81 27.09 -24.29
CA ALA A 389 3.14 25.99 -23.60
C ALA A 389 3.48 25.99 -22.12
N VAL A 390 2.46 25.94 -21.27
CA VAL A 390 2.63 25.69 -19.84
C VAL A 390 2.48 24.20 -19.61
N THR A 391 3.53 23.55 -19.15
CA THR A 391 3.57 22.12 -18.87
C THR A 391 3.68 21.84 -17.37
N ALA A 392 3.08 20.74 -16.93
CA ALA A 392 3.14 20.27 -15.55
C ALA A 392 3.71 18.85 -15.51
N THR A 393 4.65 18.63 -14.60
CA THR A 393 5.10 17.29 -14.18
C THR A 393 4.68 17.13 -12.72
N TYR A 394 3.84 16.15 -12.42
CA TYR A 394 3.25 15.97 -11.08
C TYR A 394 2.85 14.53 -10.86
N LYS A 395 2.53 14.19 -9.61
CA LYS A 395 1.95 12.90 -9.25
C LYS A 395 0.48 13.07 -8.90
N ALA A 396 -0.36 12.10 -9.24
CA ALA A 396 -1.76 12.05 -8.83
C ALA A 396 -2.14 10.65 -8.35
N THR A 397 -3.18 10.56 -7.52
CA THR A 397 -3.69 9.28 -7.01
C THR A 397 -5.12 9.02 -7.53
N GLY A 398 -5.62 7.79 -7.39
CA GLY A 398 -6.98 7.47 -7.82
C GLY A 398 -7.16 7.33 -9.33
N GLN A 399 -6.05 7.15 -10.06
CA GLN A 399 -6.00 7.20 -11.53
C GLN A 399 -6.19 5.82 -12.19
N ILE A 400 -6.28 4.75 -11.41
CA ILE A 400 -6.29 3.38 -11.94
C ILE A 400 -7.56 2.67 -11.45
N PRO A 401 -8.67 2.77 -12.21
CA PRO A 401 -9.92 2.12 -11.83
C PRO A 401 -9.80 0.59 -11.92
N GLY A 402 -10.44 -0.10 -10.97
CA GLY A 402 -10.57 -1.55 -10.97
C GLY A 402 -9.55 -2.30 -10.12
N ILE A 403 -8.68 -1.63 -9.37
CA ILE A 403 -7.62 -2.31 -8.59
C ILE A 403 -8.20 -3.08 -7.40
N PRO A 404 -7.84 -4.37 -7.18
CA PRO A 404 -8.23 -5.08 -5.97
C PRO A 404 -7.80 -4.35 -4.70
N THR A 405 -8.64 -4.35 -3.66
CA THR A 405 -8.33 -3.67 -2.38
C THR A 405 -6.98 -4.07 -1.77
N GLY A 406 -6.56 -5.34 -1.93
CA GLY A 406 -5.27 -5.83 -1.43
C GLY A 406 -4.05 -5.37 -2.22
N TRP A 407 -4.22 -4.64 -3.33
CA TRP A 407 -3.14 -4.10 -4.16
C TRP A 407 -3.07 -2.56 -4.11
N ASP A 408 -4.08 -1.89 -3.55
CA ASP A 408 -4.17 -0.42 -3.48
C ASP A 408 -3.33 0.15 -2.32
N PHE A 409 -2.01 0.02 -2.46
CA PHE A 409 -1.00 0.56 -1.56
C PHE A 409 -0.01 1.44 -2.32
N LYS A 410 0.59 2.39 -1.62
CA LYS A 410 1.65 3.24 -2.18
C LYS A 410 2.81 2.39 -2.70
N GLY A 411 3.28 2.70 -3.91
CA GLY A 411 4.37 1.96 -4.55
C GLY A 411 4.00 0.56 -5.06
N SER A 412 2.75 0.12 -4.89
CA SER A 412 2.30 -1.18 -5.37
C SER A 412 2.28 -1.24 -6.90
N ILE A 413 2.90 -2.26 -7.46
CA ILE A 413 2.91 -2.52 -8.90
C ILE A 413 2.04 -3.71 -9.30
N GLY A 414 1.46 -4.41 -8.32
CA GLY A 414 0.58 -5.55 -8.52
C GLY A 414 0.66 -6.52 -7.34
N ALA A 415 0.82 -7.81 -7.63
CA ALA A 415 0.88 -8.84 -6.60
C ALA A 415 1.87 -9.97 -6.93
N VAL A 416 2.44 -10.53 -5.87
CA VAL A 416 3.21 -11.77 -5.92
C VAL A 416 2.36 -12.87 -5.35
N ARG A 417 2.28 -13.98 -6.07
CA ARG A 417 1.58 -15.18 -5.62
C ARG A 417 2.58 -16.27 -5.31
N ILE A 418 2.50 -16.80 -4.09
CA ILE A 418 3.50 -17.67 -3.49
C ILE A 418 2.83 -18.97 -3.07
N LEU A 419 3.41 -20.08 -3.48
CA LEU A 419 3.06 -21.40 -2.98
C LEU A 419 3.92 -21.70 -1.75
N LEU A 420 3.28 -21.85 -0.60
CA LEU A 420 3.96 -22.23 0.64
C LEU A 420 4.26 -23.74 0.63
N HIS A 421 5.37 -24.15 1.24
CA HIS A 421 5.83 -25.55 1.20
C HIS A 421 6.40 -26.06 2.53
N LYS A 422 6.00 -25.45 3.67
CA LYS A 422 6.56 -25.77 4.98
C LYS A 422 5.77 -26.82 5.75
#